data_AF-A0A497SRD3-F1
#
_entry.id   AF-A0A497SRD3-F1
#
_cell.length_a   1.000
_cell.length_b   1.000
_cell.length_c   1.000
_cell.angle_alpha   90.00
_cell.angle_beta   90.00
_cell.angle_gamma   90.00
#
_symmetry.space_group_name_H-M   'P 1'
#
loop_
_entity.id
_entity.type
_entity.pdbx_description
1 polymer ?
#
loop_
_entity_poly.entity_id
_entity_poly.type
_entity_poly.pdbx_seq_one_letter_code
_entity_poly.pdbx_strand_id
1 'polypeptide(L)'
;YKDFQLWVGGDLGKEIEILAKDVIGDVDVYVMHHHGSKTSSSMPFLSALKPEITICQVGEKNPYGHPHELTIHSVLNTPDTDGDPTNGTPVLILQNRGYYSGNNPRVYIADPDGPGGLPGTIELKTDGTSYTISAPGLSVPISLSTDRAEEVPETVTSTPESVPPAAECTLSVILESVELVYNNHVGNDWYLEFFVNGQQVPVYQFGLPKVVWTTTFSEMTTVTVKARVIEEDKYPDVGFAMKTFTVTCPSLSQAATLEVLVREDRGRYAGNTALWRFRIRVETSQ
;
A
#
# COMPACT_ATOMS: atom_id res chain seq x y z
N TYR A 1 -21.45 7.28 13.73
CA TYR A 1 -22.05 7.61 15.04
C TYR A 1 -21.37 8.87 15.53
N LYS A 2 -22.09 10.00 15.52
CA LYS A 2 -21.45 11.33 15.50
C LYS A 2 -20.37 11.37 14.39
N ASP A 3 -19.13 11.66 14.75
CA ASP A 3 -18.02 11.80 13.81
C ASP A 3 -17.40 10.45 13.44
N PHE A 4 -17.59 9.41 14.27
CA PHE A 4 -17.12 8.06 13.97
C PHE A 4 -17.83 7.44 12.75
N GLN A 5 -17.09 6.94 11.78
CA GLN A 5 -17.53 6.30 10.55
C GLN A 5 -16.95 4.88 10.44
N LEU A 6 -17.82 3.89 10.29
CA LEU A 6 -17.47 2.50 10.02
C LEU A 6 -18.13 2.09 8.70
N TRP A 7 -17.33 1.60 7.75
CA TRP A 7 -17.84 1.05 6.50
C TRP A 7 -17.82 -0.48 6.47
N VAL A 8 -18.98 -1.06 6.16
CA VAL A 8 -19.17 -2.50 5.97
C VAL A 8 -19.93 -2.75 4.67
N GLY A 9 -19.21 -3.15 3.63
CA GLY A 9 -19.81 -3.45 2.32
C GLY A 9 -20.02 -4.95 2.03
N GLY A 10 -19.60 -5.86 2.92
CA GLY A 10 -19.65 -7.29 2.63
C GLY A 10 -18.76 -7.67 1.45
N ASP A 11 -19.27 -8.40 0.46
CA ASP A 11 -18.46 -8.95 -0.64
C ASP A 11 -18.38 -8.02 -1.87
N LEU A 12 -18.42 -6.70 -1.67
CA LEU A 12 -18.26 -5.73 -2.75
C LEU A 12 -16.98 -5.99 -3.57
N GLY A 13 -17.12 -6.02 -4.89
CA GLY A 13 -15.99 -6.11 -5.82
C GLY A 13 -15.57 -4.74 -6.35
N LYS A 14 -14.36 -4.67 -6.92
CA LYS A 14 -13.75 -3.44 -7.47
C LYS A 14 -14.68 -2.63 -8.40
N GLU A 15 -15.52 -3.31 -9.17
CA GLU A 15 -16.46 -2.66 -10.10
C GLU A 15 -17.47 -1.74 -9.39
N ILE A 16 -17.99 -2.19 -8.25
CA ILE A 16 -18.98 -1.42 -7.46
C ILE A 16 -18.28 -0.43 -6.55
N GLU A 17 -17.10 -0.77 -6.04
CA GLU A 17 -16.27 0.13 -5.25
C GLU A 17 -15.99 1.45 -5.96
N ILE A 18 -15.69 1.40 -7.27
CA ILE A 18 -15.45 2.62 -8.09
C ILE A 18 -16.66 3.56 -8.08
N LEU A 19 -17.87 3.00 -8.10
CA LEU A 19 -19.11 3.78 -8.11
C LEU A 19 -19.45 4.31 -6.71
N ALA A 20 -19.08 3.57 -5.67
CA ALA A 20 -19.43 3.89 -4.29
C ALA A 20 -18.42 4.82 -3.60
N LYS A 21 -17.15 4.84 -4.04
CA LYS A 21 -16.04 5.51 -3.35
C LYS A 21 -16.32 6.97 -2.98
N ASP A 22 -16.91 7.75 -3.90
CA ASP A 22 -17.13 9.18 -3.70
C ASP A 22 -18.40 9.47 -2.88
N VAL A 23 -19.30 8.48 -2.78
CA VAL A 23 -20.51 8.55 -1.94
C VAL A 23 -20.18 8.21 -0.49
N ILE A 24 -19.28 7.24 -0.29
CA ILE A 24 -18.85 6.79 1.03
C ILE A 24 -17.85 7.79 1.62
N GLY A 25 -16.81 8.13 0.85
CA GLY A 25 -15.73 9.00 1.31
C GLY A 25 -14.94 8.41 2.47
N ASP A 26 -14.34 9.30 3.26
CA ASP A 26 -13.45 8.98 4.38
C ASP A 26 -14.17 8.21 5.50
N VAL A 27 -13.49 7.23 6.10
CA VAL A 27 -14.02 6.43 7.21
C VAL A 27 -12.93 5.97 8.17
N ASP A 28 -13.18 6.04 9.48
CA ASP A 28 -12.17 5.63 10.46
C ASP A 28 -11.88 4.12 10.44
N VAL A 29 -12.94 3.33 10.21
CA VAL A 29 -12.84 1.86 10.18
C VAL A 29 -13.45 1.28 8.93
N TYR A 30 -12.67 0.44 8.26
CA TYR A 30 -13.09 -0.32 7.07
C TYR A 30 -13.10 -1.82 7.33
N VAL A 31 -14.23 -2.48 7.09
CA VAL A 31 -14.27 -3.95 7.04
C VAL A 31 -13.98 -4.39 5.61
N MET A 32 -12.82 -5.02 5.39
CA MET A 32 -12.35 -5.43 4.06
C MET A 32 -13.42 -6.18 3.31
N HIS A 33 -13.71 -5.69 2.11
CA HIS A 33 -14.64 -6.35 1.26
C HIS A 33 -14.16 -7.73 0.84
N HIS A 34 -15.11 -8.66 0.71
CA HIS A 34 -14.88 -9.97 0.12
C HIS A 34 -13.74 -10.73 0.80
N HIS A 35 -13.69 -10.67 2.13
CA HIS A 35 -12.67 -11.34 2.94
C HIS A 35 -11.21 -10.98 2.59
N GLY A 36 -10.99 -9.83 1.94
CA GLY A 36 -9.68 -9.43 1.44
C GLY A 36 -9.29 -10.09 0.11
N SER A 37 -10.25 -10.40 -0.75
CA SER A 37 -10.00 -10.89 -2.10
C SER A 37 -9.16 -9.93 -2.94
N LYS A 38 -8.41 -10.46 -3.92
CA LYS A 38 -7.70 -9.64 -4.93
C LYS A 38 -8.65 -8.89 -5.86
N THR A 39 -9.93 -9.27 -5.90
CA THR A 39 -10.99 -8.61 -6.69
C THR A 39 -11.79 -7.58 -5.91
N SER A 40 -11.32 -7.18 -4.72
CA SER A 40 -11.88 -6.11 -3.90
C SER A 40 -10.79 -5.12 -3.44
N SER A 41 -11.18 -4.13 -2.64
CA SER A 41 -10.35 -3.06 -2.06
C SER A 41 -9.41 -2.41 -3.08
N SER A 42 -9.98 -1.92 -4.18
CA SER A 42 -9.22 -1.18 -5.20
C SER A 42 -8.54 0.07 -4.63
N MET A 43 -7.37 0.42 -5.16
CA MET A 43 -6.66 1.64 -4.71
C MET A 43 -7.49 2.93 -4.83
N PRO A 44 -8.29 3.17 -5.89
CA PRO A 44 -9.17 4.35 -5.93
C PRO A 44 -10.19 4.38 -4.80
N PHE A 45 -10.71 3.21 -4.40
CA PHE A 45 -11.64 3.09 -3.28
C PHE A 45 -10.94 3.32 -1.95
N LEU A 46 -9.81 2.65 -1.72
CA LEU A 46 -9.00 2.83 -0.51
C LEU A 46 -8.50 4.27 -0.36
N SER A 47 -8.12 4.92 -1.46
CA SER A 47 -7.68 6.33 -1.44
C SER A 47 -8.82 7.31 -1.12
N ALA A 48 -10.07 6.91 -1.31
CA ALA A 48 -11.23 7.69 -0.92
C ALA A 48 -11.65 7.41 0.53
N LEU A 49 -11.53 6.16 0.98
CA LEU A 49 -11.89 5.72 2.33
C LEU A 49 -10.84 6.03 3.40
N LYS A 50 -9.56 6.00 3.03
CA LYS A 50 -8.38 6.24 3.86
C LYS A 50 -8.45 5.75 5.32
N PRO A 51 -8.79 4.47 5.57
CA PRO A 51 -9.15 4.05 6.92
C PRO A 51 -7.93 3.86 7.82
N GLU A 52 -7.95 4.39 9.05
CA GLU A 52 -6.89 4.12 10.04
C GLU A 52 -6.88 2.65 10.49
N ILE A 53 -8.06 2.05 10.62
CA ILE A 53 -8.20 0.61 10.95
C ILE A 53 -8.93 -0.13 9.86
N THR A 54 -8.32 -1.22 9.41
CA THR A 54 -8.95 -2.19 8.53
C THR A 54 -9.15 -3.53 9.23
N ILE A 55 -10.36 -4.09 9.18
CA ILE A 55 -10.70 -5.41 9.72
C ILE A 55 -10.96 -6.36 8.57
N CYS A 56 -10.21 -7.46 8.50
CA CYS A 56 -10.43 -8.51 7.51
C CYS A 56 -11.10 -9.73 8.15
N GLN A 57 -12.34 -9.99 7.76
CA GLN A 57 -13.07 -11.15 8.28
C GLN A 57 -12.67 -12.40 7.50
N VAL A 58 -11.66 -13.14 7.98
CA VAL A 58 -11.10 -14.24 7.19
C VAL A 58 -10.55 -15.36 8.05
N GLY A 59 -11.11 -16.56 7.88
CA GLY A 59 -10.70 -17.72 8.67
C GLY A 59 -9.30 -18.25 8.34
N GLU A 60 -8.70 -18.94 9.31
CA GLU A 60 -7.51 -19.77 9.07
C GLU A 60 -7.75 -20.74 7.91
N LYS A 61 -6.77 -20.88 7.00
CA LYS A 61 -6.83 -21.79 5.84
C LYS A 61 -8.05 -21.58 4.95
N ASN A 62 -8.44 -20.32 4.75
CA ASN A 62 -9.49 -19.99 3.79
C ASN A 62 -9.17 -20.62 2.41
N PRO A 63 -10.06 -21.46 1.84
CA PRO A 63 -9.78 -22.22 0.63
C PRO A 63 -9.71 -21.35 -0.64
N TYR A 64 -10.16 -20.09 -0.58
CA TYR A 64 -10.09 -19.13 -1.68
C TYR A 64 -8.75 -18.39 -1.74
N GLY A 65 -7.83 -18.67 -0.80
CA GLY A 65 -6.54 -17.98 -0.73
C GLY A 65 -6.67 -16.53 -0.25
N HIS A 66 -7.66 -16.27 0.60
CA HIS A 66 -7.89 -14.96 1.21
C HIS A 66 -7.37 -14.95 2.66
N PRO A 67 -6.93 -13.79 3.19
CA PRO A 67 -6.81 -12.52 2.49
C PRO A 67 -5.64 -12.57 1.49
N HIS A 68 -5.80 -11.92 0.34
CA HIS A 68 -4.76 -11.91 -0.67
C HIS A 68 -3.65 -10.92 -0.28
N GLU A 69 -2.37 -11.29 -0.49
CA GLU A 69 -1.23 -10.44 -0.12
C GLU A 69 -1.29 -9.06 -0.81
N LEU A 70 -1.70 -9.02 -2.08
CA LEU A 70 -1.94 -7.76 -2.81
C LEU A 70 -2.93 -6.83 -2.12
N THR A 71 -4.01 -7.38 -1.62
CA THR A 71 -5.08 -6.60 -0.99
C THR A 71 -4.61 -6.09 0.37
N ILE A 72 -3.85 -6.90 1.11
CA ILE A 72 -3.17 -6.49 2.35
C ILE A 72 -2.19 -5.34 2.07
N HIS A 73 -1.31 -5.48 1.08
CA HIS A 73 -0.37 -4.42 0.72
C HIS A 73 -1.08 -3.16 0.25
N SER A 74 -2.19 -3.27 -0.49
CA SER A 74 -2.97 -2.12 -0.93
C SER A 74 -3.52 -1.35 0.26
N VAL A 75 -4.12 -2.06 1.24
CA VAL A 75 -4.59 -1.47 2.49
C VAL A 75 -3.44 -0.79 3.23
N LEU A 76 -2.34 -1.52 3.51
CA LEU A 76 -1.21 -1.01 4.30
C LEU A 76 -0.45 0.17 3.66
N ASN A 77 -0.64 0.42 2.36
CA ASN A 77 -0.07 1.56 1.63
C ASN A 77 -1.09 2.68 1.38
N THR A 78 -2.27 2.61 1.99
CA THR A 78 -3.26 3.69 1.88
C THR A 78 -2.73 4.93 2.59
N PRO A 79 -2.91 6.14 2.02
CA PRO A 79 -2.55 7.38 2.71
C PRO A 79 -3.34 7.53 4.02
N ASP A 80 -2.63 7.88 5.08
CA ASP A 80 -3.20 8.17 6.40
C ASP A 80 -3.90 9.55 6.43
N THR A 81 -4.94 9.67 7.26
CA THR A 81 -5.85 10.82 7.38
C THR A 81 -5.49 11.79 8.47
N ASP A 82 -4.91 11.31 9.58
CA ASP A 82 -4.55 12.14 10.74
C ASP A 82 -3.26 12.97 10.52
N GLY A 83 -2.60 12.76 9.37
CA GLY A 83 -1.41 13.51 8.98
C GLY A 83 -0.14 13.15 9.75
N ASP A 84 -0.17 12.14 10.63
CA ASP A 84 1.01 11.59 11.30
C ASP A 84 1.53 10.35 10.54
N PRO A 85 2.47 10.50 9.60
CA PRO A 85 3.00 9.37 8.83
C PRO A 85 3.77 8.34 9.69
N THR A 86 3.92 8.57 11.00
CA THR A 86 4.74 7.77 11.91
C THR A 86 3.94 6.95 12.93
N ASN A 87 2.63 7.22 13.08
CA ASN A 87 1.75 6.57 14.07
C ASN A 87 1.54 5.05 13.84
N GLY A 88 1.85 4.55 12.64
CA GLY A 88 1.69 3.14 12.29
C GLY A 88 0.37 2.77 11.61
N THR A 89 -0.45 3.73 11.18
CA THR A 89 -1.65 3.48 10.37
C THR A 89 -1.28 3.34 8.86
N PRO A 90 -2.14 2.68 8.08
CA PRO A 90 -3.31 1.94 8.52
C PRO A 90 -2.92 0.61 9.20
N VAL A 91 -3.68 0.21 10.21
CA VAL A 91 -3.52 -1.07 10.91
C VAL A 91 -4.49 -2.09 10.32
N LEU A 92 -4.01 -3.31 10.12
CA LEU A 92 -4.84 -4.44 9.65
C LEU A 92 -5.06 -5.45 10.77
N ILE A 93 -6.31 -5.78 11.06
CA ILE A 93 -6.69 -6.85 11.99
C ILE A 93 -7.35 -8.00 11.21
N LEU A 94 -6.70 -9.16 11.20
CA LEU A 94 -7.21 -10.39 10.62
C LEU A 94 -8.10 -11.10 11.65
N GLN A 95 -9.42 -11.04 11.47
CA GLN A 95 -10.37 -11.69 12.35
C GLN A 95 -10.32 -13.22 12.19
N ASN A 96 -10.67 -13.98 13.23
CA ASN A 96 -10.89 -15.44 13.15
C ASN A 96 -9.66 -16.23 12.66
N ARG A 97 -8.47 -15.94 13.19
CA ARG A 97 -7.23 -16.66 12.84
C ARG A 97 -6.81 -16.51 11.37
N GLY A 98 -7.16 -15.40 10.73
CA GLY A 98 -6.68 -15.09 9.39
C GLY A 98 -5.16 -15.15 9.31
N TYR A 99 -4.65 -15.61 8.16
CA TYR A 99 -3.22 -15.86 7.97
C TYR A 99 -2.58 -14.77 7.10
N TYR A 100 -1.38 -14.34 7.50
CA TYR A 100 -0.52 -13.49 6.69
C TYR A 100 0.95 -13.85 6.94
N SER A 101 1.68 -14.09 5.85
CA SER A 101 3.08 -14.50 5.83
C SER A 101 4.06 -13.33 5.92
N GLY A 102 3.64 -12.12 5.53
CA GLY A 102 4.55 -11.01 5.22
C GLY A 102 5.10 -10.23 6.42
N ASN A 103 5.10 -10.81 7.63
CA ASN A 103 5.73 -10.29 8.86
C ASN A 103 5.75 -8.76 8.99
N ASN A 104 4.57 -8.13 8.86
CA ASN A 104 4.42 -6.69 8.96
C ASN A 104 3.90 -6.34 10.37
N PRO A 105 4.57 -5.45 11.13
CA PRO A 105 4.18 -5.12 12.51
C PRO A 105 2.80 -4.45 12.61
N ARG A 106 2.25 -3.96 11.50
CA ARG A 106 0.90 -3.35 11.42
C ARG A 106 -0.20 -4.36 11.14
N VAL A 107 0.13 -5.66 11.05
CA VAL A 107 -0.84 -6.74 10.83
C VAL A 107 -0.98 -7.56 12.10
N TYR A 108 -2.18 -7.58 12.66
CA TYR A 108 -2.52 -8.30 13.88
C TYR A 108 -3.49 -9.43 13.57
N ILE A 109 -3.27 -10.60 14.17
CA ILE A 109 -4.19 -11.72 14.06
C ILE A 109 -5.09 -11.71 15.29
N ALA A 110 -6.38 -11.48 15.09
CA ALA A 110 -7.34 -11.66 16.16
C ALA A 110 -7.50 -13.15 16.42
N ASP A 111 -7.19 -13.57 17.64
CA ASP A 111 -7.22 -14.96 18.14
C ASP A 111 -6.04 -15.84 17.69
N PRO A 112 -4.76 -15.48 17.92
CA PRO A 112 -3.62 -16.24 17.41
C PRO A 112 -3.51 -17.67 17.98
N ASP A 113 -4.05 -17.93 19.18
CA ASP A 113 -3.78 -19.11 20.01
C ASP A 113 -4.98 -20.05 20.24
N GLY A 114 -5.77 -20.36 19.20
CA GLY A 114 -6.72 -21.48 19.22
C GLY A 114 -7.91 -21.35 20.20
N PRO A 115 -8.80 -22.35 20.28
CA PRO A 115 -10.20 -22.15 20.69
C PRO A 115 -10.36 -21.62 22.14
N GLY A 116 -11.08 -20.49 22.26
CA GLY A 116 -11.54 -19.87 23.49
C GLY A 116 -12.98 -19.35 23.37
N GLY A 117 -13.51 -18.73 24.44
CA GLY A 117 -14.93 -18.31 24.51
C GLY A 117 -15.35 -17.17 23.58
N LEU A 118 -14.40 -16.51 22.90
CA LEU A 118 -14.62 -15.36 22.01
C LEU A 118 -13.73 -15.45 20.75
N PRO A 119 -14.00 -16.41 19.84
CA PRO A 119 -13.15 -16.64 18.67
C PRO A 119 -13.12 -15.40 17.76
N GLY A 120 -11.94 -14.79 17.65
CA GLY A 120 -11.72 -13.58 16.83
C GLY A 120 -12.64 -12.39 17.16
N THR A 121 -13.19 -12.28 18.37
CA THR A 121 -14.07 -11.14 18.68
C THR A 121 -13.27 -9.85 18.75
N ILE A 122 -13.64 -8.87 17.93
CA ILE A 122 -13.09 -7.52 17.95
C ILE A 122 -14.12 -6.62 18.62
N GLU A 123 -13.77 -6.01 19.75
CA GLU A 123 -14.60 -5.05 20.46
C GLU A 123 -14.21 -3.63 20.04
N LEU A 124 -15.19 -2.87 19.55
CA LEU A 124 -15.06 -1.46 19.24
C LEU A 124 -15.92 -0.64 20.20
N LYS A 125 -15.31 0.35 20.85
CA LYS A 125 -15.97 1.30 21.75
C LYS A 125 -15.72 2.71 21.24
N THR A 126 -16.75 3.54 21.13
CA THR A 126 -16.60 4.93 20.68
C THR A 126 -17.54 5.85 21.45
N ASP A 127 -17.08 7.06 21.75
CA ASP A 127 -17.92 8.17 22.23
C ASP A 127 -18.42 9.07 21.09
N GLY A 128 -18.00 8.76 19.86
CA GLY A 128 -18.30 9.42 18.61
C GLY A 128 -17.27 10.47 18.18
N THR A 129 -16.24 10.74 18.98
CA THR A 129 -15.09 11.63 18.65
C THR A 129 -13.75 10.91 18.77
N SER A 130 -13.73 9.80 19.50
CA SER A 130 -12.61 8.86 19.58
C SER A 130 -13.15 7.44 19.61
N TYR A 131 -12.28 6.47 19.34
CA TYR A 131 -12.64 5.06 19.41
C TYR A 131 -11.47 4.20 19.89
N THR A 132 -11.82 3.11 20.56
CA THR A 132 -10.89 2.11 21.06
C THR A 132 -11.24 0.75 20.49
N ILE A 133 -10.23 0.03 20.01
CA ILE A 133 -10.35 -1.33 19.50
C ILE A 133 -9.57 -2.28 20.40
N SER A 134 -10.26 -3.33 20.87
CA SER A 134 -9.68 -4.44 21.61
C SER A 134 -9.94 -5.74 20.88
N ALA A 135 -8.92 -6.59 20.76
CA ALA A 135 -9.05 -7.91 20.14
C ALA A 135 -8.06 -8.88 20.77
N PRO A 136 -8.35 -10.19 20.84
CA PRO A 136 -7.37 -11.19 21.21
C PRO A 136 -6.13 -11.09 20.31
N GLY A 137 -4.91 -11.04 20.86
CA GLY A 137 -3.69 -10.84 20.08
C GLY A 137 -3.19 -9.39 20.03
N LEU A 138 -4.01 -8.41 20.40
CA LEU A 138 -3.53 -7.08 20.77
C LEU A 138 -3.07 -7.09 22.24
N SER A 139 -1.82 -6.69 22.49
CA SER A 139 -1.26 -6.60 23.85
C SER A 139 -1.88 -5.46 24.66
N VAL A 140 -2.29 -4.39 23.98
CA VAL A 140 -3.03 -3.25 24.52
C VAL A 140 -4.10 -2.82 23.51
N PRO A 141 -5.25 -2.28 23.95
CA PRO A 141 -6.22 -1.70 23.05
C PRO A 141 -5.62 -0.56 22.23
N ILE A 142 -5.96 -0.48 20.94
CA ILE A 142 -5.62 0.64 20.06
C ILE A 142 -6.64 1.74 20.31
N SER A 143 -6.23 2.99 20.51
CA SER A 143 -7.14 4.12 20.66
C SER A 143 -6.75 5.23 19.69
N LEU A 144 -7.74 5.73 18.94
CA LEU A 144 -7.57 6.73 17.89
C LEU A 144 -8.65 7.81 18.03
N SER A 145 -8.35 9.02 17.57
CA SER A 145 -9.35 10.08 17.35
C SER A 145 -10.05 9.85 16.02
N THR A 146 -11.27 10.34 15.87
CA THR A 146 -11.93 10.36 14.55
C THR A 146 -11.40 11.51 13.70
N ASP A 147 -11.37 11.37 12.38
CA ASP A 147 -10.83 12.39 11.46
C ASP A 147 -11.48 13.78 11.62
N ARG A 148 -12.76 13.82 12.00
CA ARG A 148 -13.52 15.08 12.23
C ARG A 148 -13.41 15.65 13.63
N ALA A 149 -12.84 14.92 14.58
CA ALA A 149 -12.48 15.48 15.88
C ALA A 149 -11.32 16.49 15.73
N GLU A 150 -10.57 16.38 14.63
CA GLU A 150 -9.54 17.32 14.21
C GLU A 150 -10.02 18.23 13.06
N GLU A 151 -11.18 18.89 13.21
CA GLU A 151 -11.29 20.25 12.65
C GLU A 151 -10.43 21.20 13.50
N VAL A 152 -9.12 20.97 13.53
CA VAL A 152 -8.17 22.01 13.83
C VAL A 152 -8.23 22.93 12.61
N PRO A 153 -8.52 24.25 12.75
CA PRO A 153 -8.33 25.16 11.63
C PRO A 153 -6.91 24.95 11.13
N GLU A 154 -6.68 24.93 9.82
CA GLU A 154 -5.34 24.99 9.23
C GLU A 154 -4.53 26.10 9.90
N THR A 155 -3.88 25.76 11.00
CA THR A 155 -3.04 26.66 11.75
C THR A 155 -1.72 26.32 11.14
N VAL A 156 -1.34 27.10 10.14
CA VAL A 156 -0.05 27.07 9.48
C VAL A 156 0.99 27.24 10.58
N THR A 157 1.38 26.12 11.18
CA THR A 157 2.36 26.08 12.24
C THR A 157 3.67 26.05 11.49
N SER A 158 4.19 27.25 11.23
CA SER A 158 5.54 27.43 10.73
C SER A 158 6.48 26.67 11.66
N THR A 159 7.01 25.56 11.17
CA THR A 159 8.13 24.84 11.77
C THR A 159 9.24 25.86 12.05
N PRO A 160 9.85 25.88 13.24
CA PRO A 160 11.02 26.72 13.45
C PRO A 160 12.12 26.24 12.52
N GLU A 161 12.60 27.16 11.70
CA GLU A 161 13.72 27.02 10.78
C GLU A 161 14.90 26.37 11.51
N SER A 162 15.15 25.09 11.25
CA SER A 162 16.36 24.42 11.70
C SER A 162 17.53 25.04 10.95
N VAL A 163 18.50 25.56 11.70
CA VAL A 163 19.80 26.08 11.25
C VAL A 163 20.30 25.32 10.01
N PRO A 164 20.62 25.99 8.88
CA PRO A 164 20.94 25.31 7.64
C PRO A 164 22.23 24.49 7.82
N PRO A 165 22.18 23.15 7.70
CA PRO A 165 23.38 22.37 7.52
C PRO A 165 23.88 22.59 6.09
N ALA A 166 25.18 22.39 5.87
CA ALA A 166 25.89 22.73 4.64
C ALA A 166 25.21 22.20 3.36
N ALA A 167 24.71 23.08 2.49
CA ALA A 167 24.41 22.88 1.06
C ALA A 167 24.05 21.44 0.63
N GLU A 168 23.10 20.78 1.32
CA GLU A 168 22.68 19.42 0.97
C GLU A 168 21.63 19.47 -0.14
N CYS A 169 21.84 18.69 -1.20
CA CYS A 169 20.85 18.54 -2.25
C CYS A 169 19.83 17.46 -1.87
N THR A 170 18.58 17.69 -2.24
CA THR A 170 17.51 16.68 -2.21
C THR A 170 17.49 15.94 -3.54
N LEU A 171 17.55 14.61 -3.48
CA LEU A 171 17.36 13.70 -4.60
C LEU A 171 15.93 13.14 -4.56
N SER A 172 15.19 13.23 -5.66
CA SER A 172 13.86 12.66 -5.82
C SER A 172 13.84 11.61 -6.94
N VAL A 173 13.24 10.46 -6.67
CA VAL A 173 12.91 9.44 -7.68
C VAL A 173 11.41 9.55 -7.96
N ILE A 174 11.08 9.81 -9.22
CA ILE A 174 9.72 10.01 -9.73
C ILE A 174 9.39 8.83 -10.65
N LEU A 175 8.30 8.14 -10.33
CA LEU A 175 7.71 7.17 -11.26
C LEU A 175 6.76 7.92 -12.19
N GLU A 176 7.03 7.93 -13.49
CA GLU A 176 6.27 8.70 -14.48
C GLU A 176 5.12 7.93 -15.09
N SER A 177 5.33 6.65 -15.43
CA SER A 177 4.27 5.76 -15.87
C SER A 177 4.64 4.29 -15.65
N VAL A 178 3.63 3.43 -15.52
CA VAL A 178 3.75 1.98 -15.48
C VAL A 178 2.70 1.38 -16.39
N GLU A 179 3.14 0.67 -17.44
CA GLU A 179 2.27 0.25 -18.54
C GLU A 179 2.55 -1.21 -18.92
N LEU A 180 1.48 -2.00 -19.09
CA LEU A 180 1.56 -3.28 -19.80
C LEU A 180 1.57 -2.98 -21.32
N VAL A 181 2.74 -3.06 -21.94
CA VAL A 181 2.95 -2.75 -23.36
C VAL A 181 2.27 -3.78 -24.25
N TYR A 182 2.45 -5.05 -23.94
CA TYR A 182 1.73 -6.15 -24.58
C TYR A 182 1.69 -7.36 -23.65
N ASN A 183 0.70 -8.22 -23.87
CA ASN A 183 0.56 -9.50 -23.19
C ASN A 183 0.13 -10.56 -24.20
N ASN A 184 1.04 -11.44 -24.59
CA ASN A 184 0.74 -12.53 -25.49
C ASN A 184 0.29 -13.78 -24.72
N HIS A 185 -0.75 -13.70 -23.89
CA HIS A 185 -1.22 -14.82 -23.07
C HIS A 185 -0.15 -15.40 -22.13
N VAL A 186 0.62 -14.55 -21.44
CA VAL A 186 1.41 -15.00 -20.28
C VAL A 186 0.48 -15.22 -19.10
N GLY A 187 -0.44 -14.28 -18.88
CA GLY A 187 -1.48 -14.43 -17.89
C GLY A 187 -2.16 -13.11 -17.59
N ASN A 188 -2.93 -13.04 -16.53
CA ASN A 188 -3.73 -11.86 -16.21
C ASN A 188 -3.64 -11.42 -14.74
N ASP A 189 -2.85 -12.12 -13.93
CA ASP A 189 -2.66 -11.78 -12.53
C ASP A 189 -1.27 -11.18 -12.31
N TRP A 190 -1.17 -9.85 -12.38
CA TRP A 190 0.11 -9.17 -12.39
C TRP A 190 0.40 -8.51 -11.05
N TYR A 191 1.52 -8.87 -10.43
CA TYR A 191 2.10 -8.15 -9.31
C TYR A 191 3.32 -7.33 -9.73
N LEU A 192 3.34 -6.06 -9.33
CA LEU A 192 4.34 -5.08 -9.71
C LEU A 192 5.09 -4.61 -8.46
N GLU A 193 6.40 -4.75 -8.47
CA GLU A 193 7.27 -4.27 -7.41
C GLU A 193 8.28 -3.27 -7.99
N PHE A 194 8.52 -2.18 -7.26
CA PHE A 194 9.54 -1.21 -7.59
C PHE A 194 10.43 -0.97 -6.36
N PHE A 195 11.74 -0.92 -6.58
CA PHE A 195 12.73 -0.79 -5.53
C PHE A 195 13.66 0.38 -5.83
N VAL A 196 13.99 1.15 -4.80
CA VAL A 196 15.02 2.19 -4.83
C VAL A 196 16.09 1.81 -3.79
N ASN A 197 17.34 1.63 -4.24
CA ASN A 197 18.45 1.13 -3.43
C ASN A 197 18.15 -0.15 -2.65
N GLY A 198 17.31 -1.03 -3.23
CA GLY A 198 16.90 -2.30 -2.62
C GLY A 198 15.71 -2.19 -1.66
N GLN A 199 15.28 -0.98 -1.29
CA GLN A 199 14.05 -0.76 -0.53
C GLN A 199 12.85 -0.74 -1.47
N GLN A 200 11.84 -1.57 -1.20
CA GLN A 200 10.60 -1.57 -1.97
C GLN A 200 9.82 -0.27 -1.71
N VAL A 201 9.30 0.32 -2.77
CA VAL A 201 8.43 1.50 -2.71
C VAL A 201 7.10 1.19 -3.42
N PRO A 202 6.00 1.87 -3.06
CA PRO A 202 4.70 1.61 -3.66
C PRO A 202 4.70 1.84 -5.17
N VAL A 203 4.04 0.95 -5.91
CA VAL A 203 3.80 1.10 -7.35
C VAL A 203 2.36 1.55 -7.56
N TYR A 204 2.20 2.71 -8.18
CA TYR A 204 0.89 3.27 -8.49
C TYR A 204 0.56 3.05 -9.96
N GLN A 205 -0.56 2.41 -10.27
CA GLN A 205 -1.05 2.29 -11.66
C GLN A 205 -1.85 3.53 -12.09
N PHE A 206 -2.23 4.40 -11.16
CA PHE A 206 -2.98 5.64 -11.37
C PHE A 206 -2.36 6.78 -10.57
N GLY A 207 -2.59 8.04 -10.98
CA GLY A 207 -2.04 9.21 -10.28
C GLY A 207 -0.54 9.43 -10.48
N LEU A 208 0.04 8.85 -11.53
CA LEU A 208 1.40 9.17 -11.97
C LEU A 208 1.39 10.42 -12.89
N PRO A 209 2.47 11.23 -12.92
CA PRO A 209 3.76 11.02 -12.25
C PRO A 209 3.70 11.26 -10.73
N LYS A 210 4.43 10.47 -9.94
CA LYS A 210 4.49 10.60 -8.47
C LYS A 210 5.92 10.44 -7.95
N VAL A 211 6.31 11.29 -6.99
CA VAL A 211 7.54 11.10 -6.22
C VAL A 211 7.36 9.88 -5.33
N VAL A 212 8.19 8.86 -5.52
CA VAL A 212 8.08 7.57 -4.81
C VAL A 212 9.18 7.40 -3.76
N TRP A 213 10.23 8.21 -3.81
CA TRP A 213 11.36 8.14 -2.88
C TRP A 213 12.17 9.44 -2.90
N THR A 214 12.68 9.85 -1.74
CA THR A 214 13.55 11.03 -1.58
C THR A 214 14.69 10.78 -0.60
N THR A 215 15.84 11.43 -0.78
CA THR A 215 16.95 11.48 0.20
C THR A 215 17.71 12.79 0.10
N THR A 216 18.50 13.14 1.12
CA THR A 216 19.52 14.19 1.00
C THR A 216 20.91 13.60 0.69
N PHE A 217 21.76 14.40 0.05
CA PHE A 217 23.16 14.05 -0.23
C PHE A 217 24.03 15.31 -0.40
N SER A 218 25.30 15.21 -0.03
CA SER A 218 26.28 16.32 -0.09
C SER A 218 27.40 16.09 -1.12
N GLU A 219 27.66 14.83 -1.49
CA GLU A 219 28.70 14.44 -2.46
C GLU A 219 28.12 13.56 -3.57
N MET A 220 28.84 13.40 -4.68
CA MET A 220 28.43 12.52 -5.77
C MET A 220 28.04 11.13 -5.23
N THR A 221 26.83 10.69 -5.56
CA THR A 221 26.29 9.41 -5.10
C THR A 221 25.69 8.63 -6.25
N THR A 222 25.19 7.42 -5.98
CA THR A 222 24.44 6.63 -6.96
C THR A 222 23.10 6.21 -6.39
N VAL A 223 22.09 6.14 -7.26
CA VAL A 223 20.79 5.56 -6.92
C VAL A 223 20.47 4.44 -7.91
N THR A 224 20.11 3.28 -7.39
CA THR A 224 19.71 2.12 -8.21
C THR A 224 18.22 1.91 -8.10
N VAL A 225 17.53 1.89 -9.24
CA VAL A 225 16.12 1.55 -9.35
C VAL A 225 15.97 0.16 -9.96
N LYS A 226 15.03 -0.62 -9.47
CA LYS A 226 14.70 -1.95 -10.00
C LYS A 226 13.18 -2.10 -10.10
N ALA A 227 12.69 -2.52 -11.25
CA ALA A 227 11.32 -2.98 -11.43
C ALA A 227 11.31 -4.51 -11.49
N ARG A 228 10.39 -5.14 -10.78
CA ARG A 228 10.12 -6.58 -10.83
C ARG A 228 8.63 -6.77 -11.12
N VAL A 229 8.33 -7.63 -12.07
CA VAL A 229 6.97 -7.97 -12.48
C VAL A 229 6.80 -9.45 -12.35
N ILE A 230 5.68 -9.85 -11.78
CA ILE A 230 5.34 -11.24 -11.50
C ILE A 230 3.98 -11.49 -12.11
N GLU A 231 3.86 -12.54 -12.91
CA GLU A 231 2.57 -13.15 -13.20
C GLU A 231 2.32 -14.22 -12.14
N GLU A 232 1.25 -14.08 -11.36
CA GLU A 232 0.89 -15.00 -10.28
C GLU A 232 -0.04 -16.10 -10.79
N ASP A 233 0.55 -17.23 -11.10
CA ASP A 233 -0.15 -18.50 -11.26
C ASP A 233 0.32 -19.52 -10.20
N LYS A 234 0.11 -20.81 -10.44
CA LYS A 234 0.62 -21.87 -9.54
C LYS A 234 2.16 -21.87 -9.46
N TYR A 235 2.85 -21.34 -10.47
CA TYR A 235 4.30 -21.29 -10.60
C TYR A 235 4.75 -19.92 -11.15
N PRO A 236 4.87 -18.89 -10.31
CA PRO A 236 4.92 -17.51 -10.77
C PRO A 236 6.01 -17.23 -11.82
N ASP A 237 5.61 -16.58 -12.91
CA ASP A 237 6.54 -16.10 -13.93
C ASP A 237 7.10 -14.73 -13.55
N VAL A 238 8.42 -14.58 -13.52
CA VAL A 238 9.07 -13.38 -12.99
C VAL A 238 9.97 -12.73 -14.03
N GLY A 239 9.77 -11.43 -14.26
CA GLY A 239 10.71 -10.56 -14.97
C GLY A 239 11.25 -9.47 -14.06
N PHE A 240 12.46 -8.96 -14.35
CA PHE A 240 12.96 -7.75 -13.71
C PHE A 240 13.89 -6.96 -14.64
N ALA A 241 14.01 -5.66 -14.35
CA ALA A 241 14.97 -4.76 -14.97
C ALA A 241 15.48 -3.76 -13.92
N MET A 242 16.71 -3.26 -14.08
CA MET A 242 17.29 -2.30 -13.15
C MET A 242 18.15 -1.27 -13.87
N LYS A 243 18.32 -0.10 -13.25
CA LYS A 243 19.19 0.97 -13.71
C LYS A 243 19.83 1.67 -12.52
N THR A 244 21.12 1.95 -12.63
CA THR A 244 21.84 2.80 -11.68
C THR A 244 22.09 4.17 -12.33
N PHE A 245 21.82 5.23 -11.58
CA PHE A 245 22.11 6.61 -11.93
C PHE A 245 23.25 7.12 -11.07
N THR A 246 24.18 7.84 -11.68
CA THR A 246 25.15 8.69 -10.96
C THR A 246 24.51 10.05 -10.76
N VAL A 247 24.50 10.53 -9.51
CA VAL A 247 23.77 11.71 -9.07
C VAL A 247 24.74 12.80 -8.61
N THR A 248 24.51 14.02 -9.07
CA THR A 248 25.32 15.21 -8.76
C THR A 248 24.45 16.39 -8.33
N CYS A 249 25.03 17.26 -7.49
CA CYS A 249 24.47 18.53 -6.99
C CYS A 249 25.13 19.69 -7.77
N PRO A 250 24.47 20.85 -8.04
CA PRO A 250 23.19 21.30 -7.50
C PRO A 250 21.94 20.88 -8.28
N SER A 251 22.08 20.52 -9.56
CA SER A 251 20.93 20.20 -10.42
C SER A 251 21.23 19.04 -11.34
N LEU A 252 20.30 18.10 -11.40
CA LEU A 252 20.32 16.92 -12.24
C LEU A 252 18.88 16.60 -12.62
N SER A 253 18.66 16.20 -13.87
CA SER A 253 17.43 15.55 -14.28
C SER A 253 17.78 14.46 -15.29
N GLN A 254 17.56 13.21 -14.91
CA GLN A 254 17.82 12.05 -15.76
C GLN A 254 16.57 11.18 -15.83
N ALA A 255 16.20 10.75 -17.03
CA ALA A 255 15.10 9.81 -17.23
C ALA A 255 15.64 8.44 -17.65
N ALA A 256 14.93 7.38 -17.28
CA ALA A 256 15.16 6.02 -17.77
C ALA A 256 13.85 5.29 -18.02
N THR A 257 13.92 4.31 -18.92
CA THR A 257 12.86 3.34 -19.13
C THR A 257 13.37 1.97 -18.71
N LEU A 258 12.64 1.29 -17.82
CA LEU A 258 12.86 -0.11 -17.51
C LEU A 258 11.81 -0.94 -18.24
N GLU A 259 12.27 -1.78 -19.17
CA GLU A 259 11.44 -2.75 -19.87
C GLU A 259 11.59 -4.11 -19.20
N VAL A 260 10.51 -4.60 -18.59
CA VAL A 260 10.47 -5.86 -17.85
C VAL A 260 9.75 -6.89 -18.70
N LEU A 261 10.51 -7.81 -19.28
CA LEU A 261 9.98 -8.93 -20.04
C LEU A 261 9.68 -10.09 -19.09
N VAL A 262 8.41 -10.50 -19.03
CA VAL A 262 7.97 -11.73 -18.35
C VAL A 262 7.73 -12.79 -19.40
N ARG A 263 8.19 -14.02 -19.14
CA ARG A 263 8.09 -15.15 -20.06
C ARG A 263 7.44 -16.31 -19.35
N GLU A 264 6.34 -16.79 -19.92
CA GLU A 264 5.68 -18.03 -19.50
C GLU A 264 6.64 -19.20 -19.74
N ASP A 265 7.00 -19.88 -18.66
CA ASP A 265 7.95 -20.99 -18.69
C ASP A 265 7.27 -22.37 -18.85
N ARG A 266 5.93 -22.44 -18.77
CA ARG A 266 5.16 -23.70 -18.67
C ARG A 266 3.85 -23.73 -19.45
N GLY A 267 3.27 -24.92 -19.46
CA GLY A 267 1.91 -25.16 -19.96
C GLY A 267 1.72 -24.93 -21.46
N ARG A 268 0.46 -24.65 -21.83
CA ARG A 268 0.03 -24.47 -23.24
C ARG A 268 0.64 -23.22 -23.88
N TYR A 269 1.00 -22.23 -23.06
CA TYR A 269 1.47 -20.93 -23.49
C TYR A 269 2.98 -20.73 -23.29
N ALA A 270 3.72 -21.78 -22.93
CA ALA A 270 5.18 -21.77 -22.79
C ALA A 270 5.88 -21.06 -23.96
N GLY A 271 6.73 -20.10 -23.63
CA GLY A 271 7.44 -19.28 -24.61
C GLY A 271 6.73 -17.98 -25.00
N ASN A 272 5.48 -17.79 -24.59
CA ASN A 272 4.80 -16.50 -24.68
C ASN A 272 5.47 -15.47 -23.76
N THR A 273 5.23 -14.19 -24.07
CA THR A 273 5.81 -13.10 -23.30
C THR A 273 4.81 -11.98 -23.07
N ALA A 274 5.06 -11.23 -22.00
CA ALA A 274 4.42 -9.96 -21.73
C ALA A 274 5.52 -8.95 -21.41
N LEU A 275 5.31 -7.70 -21.80
CA LEU A 275 6.26 -6.64 -21.58
C LEU A 275 5.60 -5.54 -20.77
N TRP A 276 6.20 -5.24 -19.63
CA TRP A 276 5.85 -4.09 -18.81
C TRP A 276 6.91 -3.00 -18.96
N ARG A 277 6.47 -1.75 -18.93
CA ARG A 277 7.34 -0.58 -19.06
C ARG A 277 7.15 0.36 -17.90
N PHE A 278 8.24 0.68 -17.22
CA PHE A 278 8.31 1.68 -16.17
C PHE A 278 9.11 2.87 -16.69
N ARG A 279 8.49 4.06 -16.74
CA ARG A 279 9.19 5.32 -17.02
C ARG A 279 9.51 6.01 -15.71
N ILE A 280 10.78 6.37 -15.53
CA ILE A 280 11.30 6.88 -14.26
C ILE A 280 12.11 8.13 -14.55
N ARG A 281 11.99 9.11 -13.66
CA ARG A 281 12.83 10.31 -13.66
C ARG A 281 13.48 10.50 -12.30
N VAL A 282 14.73 10.94 -12.33
CA VAL A 282 15.53 11.22 -11.14
C VAL A 282 15.96 12.67 -11.20
N GLU A 283 15.61 13.44 -10.18
CA GLU A 283 15.85 14.88 -10.11
C GLU A 283 16.61 15.25 -8.85
N THR A 284 17.44 16.29 -8.93
CA THR A 284 18.05 16.92 -7.76
C THR A 284 17.68 18.40 -7.67
N SER A 285 17.41 18.84 -6.46
CA SER A 285 17.17 20.24 -6.12
C SER A 285 18.01 20.61 -4.89
N GLN A 286 18.58 21.81 -4.90
CA GLN A 286 19.29 22.40 -3.76
C GLN A 286 18.37 23.33 -2.98
#